data_AF-A0A4W3JXD4-F1
#
_entry.id   AF-A0A4W3JXD4-F1
#
_cell.length_a   1.000
_cell.length_b   1.000
_cell.length_c   1.000
_cell.angle_alpha   90.00
_cell.angle_beta   90.00
_cell.angle_gamma   90.00
#
_symmetry.space_group_name_H-M   'P 1'
#
loop_
_entity.id
_entity.type
_entity.pdbx_description
1 polymer ?
#
loop_
_entity_poly.entity_id
_entity_poly.type
_entity_poly.pdbx_seq_one_letter_code
_entity_poly.pdbx_strand_id
1 'polypeptide(L)' 'LKRSSARVRLVFLGAAGVGKTSLIRRFLLDTFEPQYRRTVDELHRREYAVGGATALNKVPH' A
#
# COMPACT_ATOMS: atom_id res chain seq x y z
N LEU A 1 6.69 19.70 21.50
CA LEU A 1 7.33 19.32 20.22
C LEU A 1 6.25 19.20 19.15
N LYS A 2 6.21 20.11 18.16
CA LYS A 2 5.17 20.12 17.12
C LYS A 2 5.48 19.00 16.11
N ARG A 3 4.68 17.93 16.08
CA ARG A 3 4.82 16.90 15.03
C ARG A 3 4.39 17.51 13.71
N SER A 4 5.30 17.62 12.74
CA SER A 4 4.97 17.98 11.37
C SER A 4 4.30 16.79 10.68
N SER A 5 3.05 16.94 10.24
CA SER A 5 2.37 15.94 9.42
C SER A 5 2.66 16.23 7.95
N ALA A 6 3.34 15.31 7.27
CA ALA A 6 3.59 15.38 5.84
C ALA A 6 2.55 14.55 5.09
N ARG A 7 1.83 15.16 4.15
CA ARG A 7 0.89 14.44 3.27
C ARG A 7 1.56 14.13 1.94
N VAL A 8 1.70 12.85 1.63
CA VAL A 8 2.28 12.37 0.36
C VAL A 8 1.17 11.75 -0.50
N ARG A 9 1.18 12.02 -1.81
CA ARG A 9 0.32 11.36 -2.80
C ARG A 9 1.21 10.48 -3.69
N LEU A 10 0.95 9.17 -3.68
CA LEU A 10 1.65 8.19 -4.52
C LEU A 10 0.71 7.74 -5.64
N VAL A 11 1.25 7.66 -6.86
CA VAL A 11 0.53 7.19 -8.05
C VAL A 11 1.36 6.09 -8.70
N PHE A 12 0.74 4.95 -8.97
CA PHE A 12 1.38 3.81 -9.62
C PHE A 12 1.00 3.76 -11.10
N LEU A 13 1.99 3.84 -11.98
CA LEU A 13 1.82 3.79 -13.44
C LEU A 13 2.52 2.55 -14.01
N GLY A 14 2.05 2.06 -15.16
CA GLY A 14 2.64 0.92 -15.86
C GLY A 14 1.60 0.09 -16.63
N ALA A 15 2.06 -0.87 -17.42
CA ALA A 15 1.21 -1.71 -18.26
C ALA A 15 0.15 -2.50 -17.46
N ALA A 16 -0.91 -2.97 -18.13
CA ALA A 16 -1.90 -3.85 -17.51
C ALA A 16 -1.24 -5.17 -17.06
N GLY A 17 -1.74 -5.77 -15.98
CA GLY A 17 -1.26 -7.08 -15.50
C GLY A 17 0.06 -7.08 -14.72
N VAL A 18 0.86 -6.01 -14.71
CA VAL A 18 2.18 -5.99 -14.03
C VAL A 18 2.13 -6.04 -12.49
N GLY A 19 0.94 -6.13 -11.89
CA GLY A 19 0.79 -6.33 -10.43
C GLY A 19 0.67 -5.06 -9.58
N LYS A 20 0.42 -3.88 -10.18
CA LYS A 20 0.26 -2.61 -9.43
C LYS A 20 -0.75 -2.71 -8.28
N THR A 21 -1.94 -3.25 -8.56
CA THR A 21 -2.98 -3.47 -7.54
C THR A 21 -2.55 -4.50 -6.49
N SER A 22 -1.87 -5.57 -6.87
CA SER A 22 -1.38 -6.59 -5.95
C SER A 22 -0.35 -6.03 -4.96
N LEU A 23 0.55 -5.15 -5.43
CA LEU A 23 1.52 -4.47 -4.57
C LEU A 23 0.84 -3.53 -3.56
N ILE A 24 -0.13 -2.74 -4.02
CA ILE A 24 -0.92 -1.85 -3.16
C ILE A 24 -1.65 -2.65 -2.07
N ARG A 25 -2.34 -3.74 -2.45
CA ARG A 25 -3.08 -4.59 -1.49
C ARG A 25 -2.15 -5.29 -0.51
N ARG A 26 -1.02 -5.82 -0.97
CA ARG A 26 -0.02 -6.43 -0.09
C ARG A 26 0.52 -5.42 0.92
N PHE A 27 0.81 -4.19 0.50
CA PHE A 27 1.31 -3.16 1.42
C PHE A 27 0.25 -2.70 2.44
N LEU A 28 -1.00 -2.53 2.02
CA LEU A 28 -2.05 -1.96 2.87
C LEU A 28 -2.80 -2.97 3.73
N LEU A 29 -2.94 -4.20 3.24
CA LEU A 29 -3.82 -5.24 3.78
C LEU A 29 -3.10 -6.57 4.05
N ASP A 30 -1.84 -6.70 3.64
CA ASP A 30 -1.08 -7.96 3.68
C ASP A 30 -1.78 -9.14 2.98
N THR A 31 -2.52 -8.87 1.90
CA THR A 31 -3.22 -9.88 1.10
C THR A 31 -2.72 -9.95 -0.33
N PHE A 32 -2.93 -11.10 -0.98
CA PHE A 32 -2.65 -11.31 -2.40
C PHE A 32 -3.77 -12.10 -3.05
N GLU A 33 -4.27 -11.59 -4.18
CA GLU A 33 -5.26 -12.26 -5.04
C GLU A 33 -4.54 -12.77 -6.30
N PRO A 34 -4.44 -14.09 -6.51
CA PRO A 34 -3.79 -14.66 -7.69
C PRO A 34 -4.57 -14.41 -8.98
N GLN A 35 -5.88 -14.19 -8.92
CA GLN A 35 -6.68 -13.93 -10.11
C GLN A 35 -6.57 -12.46 -10.56
N TYR A 36 -6.12 -12.25 -11.80
CA TYR A 36 -6.11 -10.90 -12.37
C TYR A 36 -7.53 -10.36 -12.55
N ARG A 37 -7.82 -9.25 -11.86
CA ARG A 37 -8.98 -8.41 -12.10
C ARG A 37 -8.51 -7.04 -12.58
N ARG A 38 -9.12 -6.54 -13.67
CA ARG A 38 -8.81 -5.21 -14.19
C ARG A 38 -9.03 -4.16 -13.10
N THR A 39 -8.07 -3.26 -12.94
CA THR A 39 -8.20 -2.11 -12.05
C THR A 39 -9.25 -1.15 -12.63
N VAL A 40 -10.34 -0.91 -11.89
CA VAL A 40 -11.41 0.03 -12.29
C VAL A 40 -11.03 1.44 -11.88
N ASP A 41 -10.84 1.68 -10.58
CA ASP A 41 -10.14 2.82 -9.98
C ASP A 41 -9.97 2.51 -8.47
N GLU A 42 -8.86 2.94 -7.85
CA GLU A 42 -8.59 2.65 -6.43
C GLU A 42 -7.89 3.84 -5.73
N LEU A 43 -8.52 4.40 -4.69
CA LEU A 43 -7.95 5.46 -3.85
C LEU A 43 -7.81 4.97 -2.40
N HIS A 44 -6.58 4.96 -1.90
CA HIS A 44 -6.25 4.51 -0.54
C HIS A 44 -5.59 5.62 0.26
N ARG A 45 -5.91 5.72 1.57
CA ARG A 45 -5.26 6.63 2.52
C ARG A 45 -4.91 5.89 3.81
N ARG A 46 -3.66 6.05 4.26
CA ARG A 46 -3.16 5.56 5.55
C ARG A 46 -2.23 6.62 6.16
N GLU A 47 -2.17 6.65 7.48
CA GLU A 47 -1.27 7.51 8.24
C GLU A 47 -0.21 6.64 8.91
N TYR A 48 1.05 7.06 8.82
CA TYR A 48 2.20 6.31 9.34
C TYR A 48 3.08 7.22 10.18
N ALA A 49 3.60 6.68 11.28
CA ALA A 49 4.68 7.31 12.02
C ALA A 49 6.00 7.00 11.30
N VAL A 50 6.58 8.00 10.65
CA VAL A 50 7.90 7.88 10.00
C VAL A 50 8.96 8.30 11.01
N GLY A 51 9.89 7.40 11.35
CA GLY A 51 11.03 7.71 12.22
C GLY A 51 11.16 6.93 13.53
N GLY A 52 10.61 5.72 13.65
CA GLY A 52 10.84 4.90 14.85
C GLY A 52 10.22 3.51 14.78
N ALA A 53 10.81 2.67 13.94
CA ALA A 53 10.67 1.22 13.79
C ALA A 53 9.58 0.49 14.60
N THR A 54 8.57 -0.02 13.87
CA THR A 54 8.15 -1.42 14.03
C THR A 54 7.87 -2.00 12.65
N ALA A 55 8.89 -2.62 12.04
CA ALA A 55 8.65 -3.60 10.99
C ALA A 55 8.20 -4.89 11.68
N LEU A 56 6.89 -5.07 11.81
CA LEU A 56 6.31 -6.39 12.06
C LEU A 56 5.13 -6.57 11.10
N ASN A 57 5.44 -6.86 9.84
CA ASN A 57 4.51 -7.67 9.06
C ASN A 57 4.66 -9.11 9.59
N LYS A 58 4.04 -9.39 10.74
CA LYS A 58 3.76 -10.76 11.14
C LYS A 58 2.57 -11.21 10.30
N VAL A 59 2.82 -12.09 9.34
CA VAL A 59 1.76 -12.94 8.77
C VAL A 59 1.29 -13.86 9.92
N PRO A 60 0.03 -13.82 10.37
CA PRO A 60 -0.52 -14.91 11.15
C PRO A 60 -0.79 -16.09 10.22
N HIS A 61 -0.26 -17.26 10.58
CA HIS A 61 -0.76 -18.54 10.08
C HIS A 61 -2.20 -18.76 10.55
#